data_AF-A0AAD7K0P9-F1
#
_entry.id   AF-A0AAD7K0P9-F1
#
_cell.length_a   1.000
_cell.length_b   1.000
_cell.length_c   1.000
_cell.angle_alpha   90.00
_cell.angle_beta   90.00
_cell.angle_gamma   90.00
#
_symmetry.space_group_name_H-M   'P 1'
#
loop_
_entity.id
_entity.type
_entity.pdbx_description
1 polymer ?
#
loop_
_entity_poly.entity_id
_entity_poly.type
_entity_poly.pdbx_seq_one_letter_code
_entity_poly.pdbx_strand_id
1 'polypeptide(L)'
;MKVPRGTTWTPPVNNSRAARAEDDVDLKEETEEIVVDEAGEIGRLEEVFPDEDSGSGKKGKKKKIKTKHVEEPDFSGDRTLANEVLFLQDMGWWAIAAHAVPEGEMGRVWEIMKVWIFNFAGSLNYNYTNYLLETYCLHKFEASKPFSDAMLNNPLVNPSGHKWLECDFLQEGYNKWLEEMVEHKGGDFDDHFYRHTLAPNVIHFLRMKEQIQTAFELKPRGKTHGQLLRMHKEDELHLLRPGRTYGHAAVNFFEEGYARLTQGRMKTFTTQSTAYADIMVDVVNPENISNEMEEAAFQQALEKLIEEANKESSKDSDSDSEIESEAGDGDVGIHGMEYSDDDSDTDSEDETDPFGTGETLQEMDSDDGGEELSEFEEEEMDDFVQTVEQD
;
A
#
# COMPACT_ATOMS: atom_id res chain seq x y z
N MET A 1 -37.34 -11.12 6.73
CA MET A 1 -37.34 -12.46 7.36
C MET A 1 -36.83 -12.31 8.79
N LYS A 2 -37.54 -12.74 9.84
CA LYS A 2 -37.07 -12.56 11.24
C LYS A 2 -36.12 -13.69 11.63
N VAL A 3 -34.82 -13.40 11.73
CA VAL A 3 -33.82 -14.35 12.24
C VAL A 3 -34.06 -14.58 13.74
N PRO A 4 -34.17 -15.83 14.22
CA PRO A 4 -34.35 -16.13 15.64
C PRO A 4 -33.18 -15.61 16.48
N ARG A 5 -33.45 -15.08 17.68
CA ARG A 5 -32.38 -14.71 18.62
C ARG A 5 -31.60 -15.97 19.03
N GLY A 6 -30.27 -15.93 18.90
CA GLY A 6 -29.37 -17.03 19.27
C GLY A 6 -28.85 -17.87 18.11
N THR A 7 -29.22 -17.57 16.86
CA THR A 7 -28.57 -18.18 15.68
C THR A 7 -27.39 -17.33 15.23
N THR A 8 -26.25 -17.95 14.91
CA THR A 8 -25.13 -17.29 14.24
C THR A 8 -25.61 -16.68 12.93
N TRP A 9 -25.49 -15.37 12.80
CA TRP A 9 -25.79 -14.68 11.56
C TRP A 9 -24.71 -15.02 10.54
N THR A 10 -25.10 -15.69 9.46
CA THR A 10 -24.26 -15.84 8.28
C THR A 10 -24.56 -14.65 7.35
N PRO A 11 -23.54 -13.84 6.97
CA PRO A 11 -23.75 -12.78 6.00
C PRO A 11 -24.36 -13.35 4.71
N PRO A 12 -25.32 -12.66 4.08
CA PRO A 12 -25.80 -13.05 2.76
C PRO A 12 -24.62 -13.01 1.79
N VAL A 13 -24.32 -14.15 1.15
CA VAL A 13 -23.32 -14.23 0.08
C VAL A 13 -23.73 -13.23 -1.00
N ASN A 14 -22.88 -12.23 -1.23
CA ASN A 14 -23.19 -11.14 -2.14
C ASN A 14 -23.13 -11.68 -3.59
N ASN A 15 -24.26 -12.19 -4.09
CA ASN A 15 -24.39 -12.73 -5.45
C ASN A 15 -24.36 -11.65 -6.55
N SER A 16 -23.90 -10.43 -6.26
CA SER A 16 -23.79 -9.32 -7.22
C SER A 16 -22.89 -9.61 -8.43
N ARG A 17 -22.21 -10.76 -8.45
CA ARG A 17 -21.40 -11.22 -9.58
C ARG A 17 -22.19 -11.98 -10.66
N ALA A 18 -23.38 -12.51 -10.36
CA ALA A 18 -24.23 -13.17 -11.37
C ALA A 18 -24.76 -12.19 -12.43
N ALA A 19 -24.87 -10.89 -12.11
CA ALA A 19 -25.31 -9.86 -13.05
C ALA A 19 -24.16 -9.14 -13.80
N ARG A 20 -22.90 -9.52 -13.58
CA ARG A 20 -21.74 -8.88 -14.25
C ARG A 20 -20.93 -9.82 -15.14
N ALA A 21 -21.15 -11.13 -15.06
CA ALA A 21 -20.41 -12.11 -15.85
C ALA A 21 -21.03 -12.43 -17.22
N GLU A 22 -22.24 -11.95 -17.52
CA GLU A 22 -22.92 -12.21 -18.81
C GLU A 22 -22.83 -11.06 -19.84
N ASP A 23 -22.33 -9.88 -19.46
CA ASP A 23 -22.28 -8.70 -20.36
C ASP A 23 -20.96 -8.53 -21.13
N ASP A 24 -19.99 -9.44 -20.99
CA ASP A 24 -18.73 -9.44 -21.78
C ASP A 24 -18.79 -10.37 -23.02
N VAL A 25 -19.99 -10.71 -23.49
CA VAL A 25 -20.19 -11.38 -24.79
C VAL A 25 -20.50 -10.32 -25.85
N ASP A 26 -19.46 -9.92 -26.57
CA ASP A 26 -19.41 -9.28 -27.89
C ASP A 26 -20.78 -9.11 -28.61
N LEU A 27 -21.56 -8.10 -28.21
CA LEU A 27 -22.75 -7.63 -28.90
C LEU A 27 -22.54 -6.20 -29.36
N LYS A 28 -22.26 -6.06 -30.66
CA LYS A 28 -22.50 -4.82 -31.41
C LYS A 28 -24.00 -4.59 -31.51
N GLU A 29 -24.62 -4.06 -30.46
CA GLU A 29 -26.00 -3.53 -30.55
C GLU A 29 -25.95 -2.02 -30.77
N GLU A 30 -26.61 -1.60 -31.84
CA GLU A 30 -26.91 -0.21 -32.18
C GLU A 30 -27.76 0.38 -31.05
N THR A 31 -27.19 1.27 -30.24
CA THR A 31 -27.97 2.10 -29.35
C THR A 31 -28.62 3.22 -30.16
N GLU A 32 -29.92 3.09 -30.44
CA GLU A 32 -30.76 4.19 -30.89
C GLU A 32 -30.77 5.30 -29.82
N GLU A 33 -30.30 6.48 -30.23
CA GLU A 33 -30.27 7.70 -29.44
C GLU A 33 -31.71 8.24 -29.34
N ILE A 34 -32.34 8.11 -28.16
CA ILE A 34 -33.61 8.78 -27.87
C ILE A 34 -33.31 10.26 -27.64
N VAL A 35 -33.48 11.06 -28.70
CA VAL A 35 -33.53 12.52 -28.63
C VAL A 35 -34.87 12.92 -28.00
N VAL A 36 -34.82 13.51 -26.81
CA VAL A 36 -35.96 14.20 -26.21
C VAL A 36 -35.80 15.68 -26.56
N ASP A 37 -36.58 16.14 -27.54
CA ASP A 37 -36.79 17.56 -27.80
C ASP A 37 -37.67 18.14 -26.69
N GLU A 38 -37.21 19.19 -26.01
CA GLU A 38 -38.12 20.16 -25.41
C GLU A 38 -37.54 21.58 -25.52
N ALA A 39 -38.22 22.37 -26.35
CA ALA A 39 -38.01 23.78 -26.57
C ALA A 39 -38.50 24.61 -25.36
N GLY A 40 -37.75 25.67 -25.01
CA GLY A 40 -38.14 26.59 -23.93
C GLY A 40 -37.20 27.79 -23.74
N GLU A 41 -36.96 28.53 -24.83
CA GLU A 41 -36.60 29.96 -24.96
C GLU A 41 -36.36 30.85 -23.70
N ILE A 42 -35.25 31.62 -23.66
CA ILE A 42 -35.14 33.10 -23.85
C ILE A 42 -33.73 33.61 -23.44
N GLY A 43 -32.95 34.04 -24.45
CA GLY A 43 -32.26 35.33 -24.55
C GLY A 43 -31.10 35.74 -23.62
N ARG A 44 -29.87 35.75 -24.15
CA ARG A 44 -28.98 36.93 -24.07
C ARG A 44 -27.92 36.90 -25.19
N LEU A 45 -27.92 37.94 -26.03
CA LEU A 45 -26.84 38.26 -26.97
C LEU A 45 -25.63 38.75 -26.17
N GLU A 46 -24.43 38.24 -26.48
CA GLU A 46 -23.21 39.05 -26.52
C GLU A 46 -22.16 38.42 -27.44
N GLU A 47 -21.86 39.20 -28.47
CA GLU A 47 -20.64 39.40 -29.25
C GLU A 47 -19.74 38.24 -29.68
N VAL A 48 -19.60 38.20 -31.02
CA VAL A 48 -18.70 37.40 -31.84
C VAL A 48 -17.30 38.02 -31.82
N PHE A 49 -16.29 37.22 -31.43
CA PHE A 49 -14.92 37.37 -31.90
C PHE A 49 -14.42 36.00 -32.39
N PRO A 50 -13.82 35.91 -33.60
CA PRO A 50 -13.22 34.69 -34.09
C PRO A 50 -11.73 34.69 -33.73
N ASP A 51 -11.28 33.77 -32.88
CA ASP A 51 -9.87 33.44 -32.77
C ASP A 51 -9.65 32.00 -33.24
N GLU A 52 -8.88 31.91 -34.32
CA GLU A 52 -8.20 30.71 -34.78
C GLU A 52 -7.14 30.34 -33.74
N ASP A 53 -7.31 29.22 -33.03
CA ASP A 53 -6.15 28.47 -32.57
C ASP A 53 -6.47 26.98 -32.42
N SER A 54 -5.76 26.17 -33.20
CA SER A 54 -5.86 24.73 -33.26
C SER A 54 -5.14 24.10 -32.07
N GLY A 55 -5.76 24.15 -30.89
CA GLY A 55 -5.26 23.51 -29.68
C GLY A 55 -5.60 22.02 -29.63
N SER A 56 -4.58 21.17 -29.49
CA SER A 56 -4.70 19.73 -29.23
C SER A 56 -5.42 19.48 -27.89
N GLY A 57 -6.73 19.23 -27.97
CA GLY A 57 -7.56 18.97 -26.81
C GLY A 57 -7.14 17.68 -26.09
N LYS A 58 -6.36 17.80 -25.01
CA LYS A 58 -6.21 16.74 -23.99
C LYS A 58 -7.59 16.38 -23.45
N LYS A 59 -8.14 15.26 -23.91
CA LYS A 59 -9.42 14.71 -23.42
C LYS A 59 -9.29 14.42 -21.92
N GLY A 60 -9.84 15.28 -21.08
CA GLY A 60 -9.88 15.07 -19.64
C GLY A 60 -10.53 13.72 -19.32
N LYS A 61 -9.80 12.84 -18.63
CA LYS A 61 -10.34 11.57 -18.09
C LYS A 61 -11.52 11.91 -17.18
N LYS A 62 -12.75 11.60 -17.64
CA LYS A 62 -13.95 11.74 -16.81
C LYS A 62 -13.81 10.83 -15.60
N LYS A 63 -13.60 11.42 -14.42
CA LYS A 63 -13.53 10.69 -13.14
C LYS A 63 -14.83 9.91 -12.95
N LYS A 64 -14.76 8.58 -13.02
CA LYS A 64 -15.92 7.71 -12.85
C LYS A 64 -16.43 7.85 -11.41
N ILE A 65 -17.56 8.53 -11.23
CA ILE A 65 -18.19 8.70 -9.92
C ILE A 65 -18.61 7.30 -9.45
N LYS A 66 -18.04 6.83 -8.32
CA LYS A 66 -18.43 5.56 -7.71
C LYS A 66 -19.91 5.62 -7.34
N THR A 67 -20.73 4.75 -7.92
CA THR A 67 -22.15 4.65 -7.60
C THR A 67 -22.31 4.19 -6.14
N LYS A 68 -23.19 4.84 -5.39
CA LYS A 68 -23.53 4.43 -4.02
C LYS A 68 -24.16 3.04 -4.05
N HIS A 69 -23.81 2.20 -3.09
CA HIS A 69 -24.46 0.90 -2.92
C HIS A 69 -25.93 1.12 -2.53
N VAL A 70 -26.84 0.43 -3.22
CA VAL A 70 -28.27 0.46 -2.95
C VAL A 70 -28.65 -0.90 -2.37
N GLU A 71 -29.21 -0.89 -1.17
CA GLU A 71 -29.73 -2.10 -0.53
C GLU A 71 -31.02 -2.56 -1.21
N GLU A 72 -31.31 -3.85 -1.09
CA GLU A 72 -32.59 -4.41 -1.53
C GLU A 72 -33.77 -3.78 -0.75
N PRO A 73 -34.97 -3.67 -1.36
CA PRO A 73 -36.12 -2.98 -0.74
C PRO A 73 -36.57 -3.55 0.62
N ASP A 74 -36.23 -4.80 0.92
CA ASP A 74 -36.59 -5.51 2.15
C ASP A 74 -35.36 -5.81 3.05
N PHE A 75 -34.25 -5.10 2.83
CA PHE A 75 -33.05 -5.22 3.64
C PHE A 75 -33.36 -4.92 5.12
N SER A 76 -33.21 -5.94 5.95
CA SER A 76 -33.43 -5.88 7.41
C SER A 76 -32.15 -6.12 8.21
N GLY A 77 -31.01 -6.22 7.53
CA GLY A 77 -29.69 -6.38 8.14
C GLY A 77 -29.11 -5.05 8.61
N ASP A 78 -27.84 -5.09 9.01
CA ASP A 78 -27.05 -3.91 9.34
C ASP A 78 -25.79 -3.91 8.47
N ARG A 79 -25.80 -3.09 7.42
CA ARG A 79 -24.69 -3.03 6.47
C ARG A 79 -23.46 -2.44 7.11
N THR A 80 -23.65 -1.49 8.03
CA THR A 80 -22.54 -0.78 8.67
C THR A 80 -21.79 -1.70 9.60
N LEU A 81 -22.50 -2.47 10.43
CA LEU A 81 -21.88 -3.50 11.26
C LEU A 81 -21.18 -4.57 10.40
N ALA A 82 -21.78 -5.00 9.28
CA ALA A 82 -21.14 -5.95 8.39
C ALA A 82 -19.81 -5.42 7.80
N ASN A 83 -19.79 -4.14 7.39
CA ASN A 83 -18.57 -3.48 6.92
C ASN A 83 -17.53 -3.36 8.03
N GLU A 84 -17.96 -3.03 9.25
CA GLU A 84 -17.08 -2.92 10.40
C GLU A 84 -16.45 -4.27 10.78
N VAL A 85 -17.21 -5.37 10.75
CA VAL A 85 -16.66 -6.71 11.01
C VAL A 85 -15.55 -7.05 10.02
N LEU A 86 -15.74 -6.75 8.73
CA LEU A 86 -14.70 -6.93 7.71
C LEU A 86 -13.49 -6.03 7.98
N PHE A 87 -13.72 -4.77 8.33
CA PHE A 87 -12.65 -3.84 8.70
C PHE A 87 -11.85 -4.33 9.92
N LEU A 88 -12.52 -4.76 10.99
CA LEU A 88 -11.87 -5.28 12.20
C LEU A 88 -11.11 -6.58 11.93
N GLN A 89 -11.60 -7.41 11.02
CA GLN A 89 -10.89 -8.61 10.57
C GLN A 89 -9.57 -8.23 9.88
N ASP A 90 -9.61 -7.31 8.91
CA ASP A 90 -8.42 -6.84 8.20
C ASP A 90 -7.43 -6.16 9.16
N MET A 91 -7.93 -5.26 10.01
CA MET A 91 -7.13 -4.56 11.02
C MET A 91 -6.55 -5.52 12.06
N GLY A 92 -7.25 -6.61 12.39
CA GLY A 92 -6.75 -7.63 13.29
C GLY A 92 -5.46 -8.27 12.78
N TRP A 93 -5.38 -8.58 11.48
CA TRP A 93 -4.15 -9.12 10.89
C TRP A 93 -3.01 -8.11 10.91
N TRP A 94 -3.30 -6.83 10.60
CA TRP A 94 -2.31 -5.75 10.70
C TRP A 94 -1.81 -5.56 12.13
N ALA A 95 -2.70 -5.58 13.11
CA ALA A 95 -2.34 -5.45 14.52
C ALA A 95 -1.42 -6.60 14.96
N ILE A 96 -1.74 -7.85 14.59
CA ILE A 96 -0.87 -8.98 14.93
C ILE A 96 0.50 -8.83 14.29
N ALA A 97 0.60 -8.37 13.03
CA ALA A 97 1.88 -8.12 12.37
C ALA A 97 2.66 -7.00 13.06
N ALA A 98 1.99 -5.88 13.36
CA ALA A 98 2.57 -4.71 14.02
C ALA A 98 3.09 -5.02 15.44
N HIS A 99 2.51 -5.99 16.14
CA HIS A 99 3.02 -6.48 17.42
C HIS A 99 4.12 -7.54 17.25
N ALA A 100 4.02 -8.41 16.25
CA ALA A 100 5.00 -9.47 16.02
C ALA A 100 6.38 -8.94 15.57
N VAL A 101 6.38 -7.93 14.70
CA VAL A 101 7.60 -7.29 14.19
C VAL A 101 8.53 -6.81 15.31
N PRO A 102 8.10 -5.94 16.25
CA PRO A 102 8.98 -5.43 17.30
C PRO A 102 9.43 -6.49 18.30
N GLU A 103 8.64 -7.54 18.49
CA GLU A 103 9.00 -8.73 19.28
C GLU A 103 10.01 -9.65 18.57
N GLY A 104 10.28 -9.42 17.27
CA GLY A 104 11.16 -10.27 16.48
C GLY A 104 10.52 -11.61 16.10
N GLU A 105 9.20 -11.74 16.21
CA GLU A 105 8.47 -12.97 15.94
C GLU A 105 8.16 -13.14 14.44
N MET A 106 9.20 -13.26 13.61
CA MET A 106 9.03 -13.36 12.16
C MET A 106 8.19 -14.57 11.72
N GLY A 107 8.17 -15.65 12.52
CA GLY A 107 7.27 -16.79 12.28
C GLY A 107 5.79 -16.39 12.31
N ARG A 108 5.38 -15.49 13.21
CA ARG A 108 4.00 -14.99 13.30
C ARG A 108 3.68 -14.05 12.13
N VAL A 109 4.61 -13.17 11.76
CA VAL A 109 4.50 -12.31 10.57
C VAL A 109 4.32 -13.17 9.31
N TRP A 110 5.06 -14.27 9.19
CA TRP A 110 4.97 -15.18 8.06
C TRP A 110 3.59 -15.86 7.93
N GLU A 111 2.95 -16.25 9.03
CA GLU A 111 1.59 -16.78 8.98
C GLU A 111 0.59 -15.73 8.48
N ILE A 112 0.77 -14.45 8.83
CA ILE A 112 -0.08 -13.35 8.35
C ILE A 112 0.15 -13.10 6.86
N MET A 113 1.40 -13.14 6.38
CA MET A 113 1.71 -13.00 4.96
C MET A 113 0.97 -14.04 4.10
N LYS A 114 0.79 -15.28 4.60
CA LYS A 114 -0.03 -16.30 3.90
C LYS A 114 -1.51 -15.91 3.81
N VAL A 115 -2.06 -15.29 4.86
CA VAL A 115 -3.44 -14.78 4.85
C VAL A 115 -3.57 -13.63 3.84
N TRP A 116 -2.56 -12.75 3.76
CA TRP A 116 -2.53 -11.64 2.82
C TRP A 116 -2.47 -12.06 1.35
N ILE A 117 -1.98 -13.26 1.01
CA ILE A 117 -2.10 -13.81 -0.35
C ILE A 117 -3.57 -13.79 -0.81
N PHE A 118 -4.49 -14.25 0.03
CA PHE A 118 -5.91 -14.25 -0.28
C PHE A 118 -6.47 -12.84 -0.31
N ASN A 119 -6.09 -12.00 0.66
CA ASN A 119 -6.59 -10.63 0.72
C ASN A 119 -6.21 -9.81 -0.53
N PHE A 120 -4.93 -9.86 -0.93
CA PHE A 120 -4.46 -9.17 -2.13
C PHE A 120 -5.05 -9.77 -3.41
N ALA A 121 -5.26 -11.09 -3.48
CA ALA A 121 -5.89 -11.71 -4.64
C ALA A 121 -7.32 -11.21 -4.87
N GLY A 122 -8.06 -10.91 -3.80
CA GLY A 122 -9.41 -10.34 -3.88
C GLY A 122 -9.43 -8.84 -4.18
N SER A 123 -8.36 -8.15 -3.83
CA SER A 123 -8.14 -6.75 -4.20
C SER A 123 -7.79 -6.60 -5.69
N LEU A 124 -7.50 -5.38 -6.14
CA LEU A 124 -6.98 -5.11 -7.49
C LEU A 124 -5.44 -5.08 -7.54
N ASN A 125 -4.78 -5.41 -6.43
CA ASN A 125 -3.33 -5.31 -6.27
C ASN A 125 -2.64 -6.64 -6.58
N TYR A 126 -2.62 -6.99 -7.86
CA TYR A 126 -2.13 -8.28 -8.36
C TYR A 126 -0.64 -8.51 -8.16
N ASN A 127 0.17 -7.45 -8.21
CA ASN A 127 1.61 -7.52 -8.02
C ASN A 127 1.96 -8.10 -6.64
N TYR A 128 1.27 -7.65 -5.59
CA TYR A 128 1.46 -8.17 -4.23
C TYR A 128 1.01 -9.62 -4.10
N THR A 129 -0.05 -10.02 -4.80
CA THR A 129 -0.50 -11.42 -4.79
C THR A 129 0.56 -12.34 -5.39
N ASN A 130 1.10 -11.97 -6.55
CA ASN A 130 2.10 -12.77 -7.24
C ASN A 130 3.41 -12.82 -6.43
N TYR A 131 3.88 -11.67 -5.93
CA TYR A 131 5.05 -11.60 -5.08
C TYR A 131 4.94 -12.49 -3.83
N LEU A 132 3.81 -12.45 -3.11
CA LEU A 132 3.62 -13.30 -1.93
C LEU A 132 3.47 -14.79 -2.30
N LEU A 133 2.86 -15.12 -3.44
CA LEU A 133 2.79 -16.50 -3.92
C LEU A 133 4.17 -17.04 -4.30
N GLU A 134 4.98 -16.27 -5.02
CA GLU A 134 6.36 -16.62 -5.35
C GLU A 134 7.19 -16.80 -4.08
N THR A 135 7.10 -15.85 -3.16
CA THR A 135 7.81 -15.92 -1.87
C THR A 135 7.37 -17.15 -1.07
N TYR A 136 6.07 -17.46 -1.04
CA TYR A 136 5.55 -18.66 -0.38
C TYR A 136 6.06 -19.94 -1.04
N CYS A 137 6.04 -20.03 -2.37
CA CYS A 137 6.53 -21.18 -3.11
C CYS A 137 8.04 -21.38 -2.93
N LEU A 138 8.82 -20.30 -3.03
CA LEU A 138 10.25 -20.28 -2.77
C LEU A 138 10.52 -20.83 -1.36
N HIS A 139 9.85 -20.28 -0.34
CA HIS A 139 10.02 -20.73 1.05
C HIS A 139 9.65 -22.20 1.26
N LYS A 140 8.53 -22.64 0.67
CA LYS A 140 7.89 -23.92 0.99
C LYS A 140 8.47 -25.09 0.21
N PHE A 141 8.83 -24.86 -1.05
CA PHE A 141 9.14 -25.93 -2.01
C PHE A 141 10.57 -25.87 -2.55
N GLU A 142 11.16 -24.68 -2.68
CA GLU A 142 12.45 -24.52 -3.37
C GLU A 142 13.61 -24.28 -2.41
N ALA A 143 13.36 -23.59 -1.30
CA ALA A 143 14.37 -23.23 -0.32
C ALA A 143 14.87 -24.46 0.46
N SER A 144 16.19 -24.65 0.46
CA SER A 144 16.81 -25.54 1.45
C SER A 144 16.53 -25.04 2.87
N LYS A 145 16.52 -25.93 3.87
CA LYS A 145 16.26 -25.52 5.26
C LYS A 145 17.15 -24.35 5.73
N PRO A 146 18.49 -24.36 5.52
CA PRO A 146 19.34 -23.23 5.91
C PRO A 146 18.97 -21.93 5.20
N PHE A 147 18.56 -22.00 3.92
CA PHE A 147 18.15 -20.83 3.16
C PHE A 147 16.78 -20.31 3.60
N SER A 148 15.84 -21.21 3.90
CA SER A 148 14.54 -20.90 4.49
C SER A 148 14.67 -20.20 5.83
N ASP A 149 15.54 -20.72 6.71
CA ASP A 149 15.88 -20.10 8.00
C ASP A 149 16.51 -18.71 7.78
N ALA A 150 17.46 -18.57 6.84
CA ALA A 150 18.08 -17.29 6.51
C ALA A 150 17.04 -16.26 6.00
N MET A 151 16.12 -16.69 5.15
CA MET A 151 15.07 -15.84 4.59
C MET A 151 14.08 -15.35 5.65
N LEU A 152 13.82 -16.11 6.71
CA LEU A 152 13.01 -15.66 7.85
C LEU A 152 13.80 -14.84 8.87
N ASN A 153 15.13 -14.94 8.91
CA ASN A 153 15.95 -14.18 9.84
C ASN A 153 16.43 -12.83 9.28
N ASN A 154 16.41 -12.65 7.96
CA ASN A 154 16.87 -11.42 7.29
C ASN A 154 15.90 -10.21 7.34
N PRO A 155 14.56 -10.37 7.35
CA PRO A 155 13.64 -9.23 7.25
C PRO A 155 13.65 -8.28 8.44
N LEU A 156 14.11 -8.76 9.61
CA LEU A 156 14.14 -7.98 10.83
C LEU A 156 15.58 -7.75 11.29
N VAL A 157 15.87 -6.54 11.75
CA VAL A 157 17.15 -6.15 12.33
C VAL A 157 16.93 -5.54 13.70
N ASN A 158 17.89 -5.68 14.61
CA ASN A 158 17.82 -5.08 15.95
C ASN A 158 19.07 -4.22 16.21
N PRO A 159 19.15 -3.01 15.64
CA PRO A 159 20.33 -2.15 15.79
C PRO A 159 20.55 -1.66 17.23
N SER A 160 19.48 -1.52 18.02
CA SER A 160 19.52 -0.99 19.39
C SER A 160 19.70 -2.06 20.46
N GLY A 161 19.45 -3.34 20.13
CA GLY A 161 19.37 -4.44 21.09
C GLY A 161 18.01 -4.60 21.76
N HIS A 162 17.11 -3.61 21.68
CA HIS A 162 15.84 -3.59 22.43
C HIS A 162 14.61 -3.93 21.58
N LYS A 163 14.55 -3.47 20.33
CA LYS A 163 13.37 -3.60 19.48
C LYS A 163 13.79 -3.99 18.07
N TRP A 164 13.10 -4.97 17.51
CA TRP A 164 13.28 -5.35 16.12
C TRP A 164 12.58 -4.36 15.19
N LEU A 165 13.23 -4.07 14.06
CA LEU A 165 12.77 -3.18 13.02
C LEU A 165 12.77 -3.92 11.69
N GLU A 166 11.83 -3.59 10.81
CA GLU A 166 11.84 -4.07 9.43
C GLU A 166 13.08 -3.53 8.72
N CYS A 167 13.90 -4.44 8.19
CA CYS A 167 15.19 -4.10 7.57
C CYS A 167 15.00 -3.18 6.35
N ASP A 168 13.98 -3.45 5.54
CA ASP A 168 13.68 -2.65 4.34
C ASP A 168 13.25 -1.23 4.73
N PHE A 169 12.36 -1.11 5.71
CA PHE A 169 11.93 0.18 6.23
C PHE A 169 13.08 0.99 6.84
N LEU A 170 14.00 0.33 7.56
CA LEU A 170 15.21 0.98 8.07
C LEU A 170 16.09 1.50 6.93
N GLN A 171 16.26 0.70 5.88
CA GLN A 171 17.05 1.07 4.70
C GLN A 171 16.39 2.22 3.93
N GLU A 172 15.07 2.20 3.75
CA GLU A 172 14.32 3.30 3.13
C GLU A 172 14.48 4.59 3.91
N GLY A 173 14.34 4.54 5.25
CA GLY A 173 14.55 5.69 6.12
C GLY A 173 15.96 6.26 6.03
N TYR A 174 16.98 5.40 5.92
CA TYR A 174 18.36 5.85 5.72
C TYR A 174 18.57 6.47 4.34
N ASN A 175 18.04 5.87 3.29
CA ASN A 175 18.16 6.40 1.93
C ASN A 175 17.50 7.77 1.82
N LYS A 176 16.28 7.93 2.33
CA LYS A 176 15.56 9.20 2.34
C LYS A 176 16.36 10.29 3.06
N TRP A 177 16.88 9.99 4.25
CA TRP A 177 17.66 10.97 5.01
C TRP A 177 18.98 11.34 4.31
N LEU A 178 19.62 10.36 3.67
CA LEU A 178 20.79 10.60 2.85
C LEU A 178 20.43 11.44 1.61
N GLU A 179 19.28 11.26 0.98
CA GLU A 179 18.86 12.11 -0.14
C GLU A 179 18.67 13.57 0.29
N GLU A 180 17.93 13.81 1.38
CA GLU A 180 17.67 15.15 1.93
C GLU A 180 18.98 15.90 2.27
N MET A 181 19.95 15.19 2.86
CA MET A 181 21.26 15.76 3.18
C MET A 181 22.12 16.09 1.94
N VAL A 182 22.03 15.30 0.86
CA VAL A 182 22.73 15.59 -0.41
C VAL A 182 22.15 16.87 -1.01
N GLU A 183 20.82 16.93 -1.09
CA GLU A 183 20.08 18.05 -1.69
C GLU A 183 20.42 19.37 -1.00
N HIS A 184 20.42 19.40 0.33
CA HIS A 184 20.75 20.61 1.10
C HIS A 184 22.19 21.10 0.93
N LYS A 185 23.13 20.22 0.58
CA LYS A 185 24.55 20.58 0.41
C LYS A 185 24.93 20.85 -1.05
N GLY A 186 24.04 20.58 -2.00
CA GLY A 186 24.35 20.62 -3.43
C GLY A 186 25.48 19.65 -3.82
N GLY A 187 25.61 18.55 -3.08
CA GLY A 187 26.63 17.52 -3.31
C GLY A 187 26.18 16.45 -4.31
N ASP A 188 27.06 15.49 -4.59
CA ASP A 188 26.75 14.27 -5.33
C ASP A 188 26.83 13.05 -4.39
N PHE A 189 26.05 12.00 -4.63
CA PHE A 189 26.07 10.77 -3.84
C PHE A 189 27.45 10.09 -3.86
N ASP A 190 28.19 10.27 -4.95
CA ASP A 190 29.54 9.73 -5.12
C ASP A 190 30.64 10.57 -4.43
N ASP A 191 30.29 11.68 -3.75
CA ASP A 191 31.27 12.44 -2.98
C ASP A 191 31.92 11.54 -1.91
N HIS A 192 33.26 11.59 -1.85
CA HIS A 192 34.06 10.88 -0.86
C HIS A 192 33.59 11.14 0.56
N PHE A 193 33.19 12.38 0.89
CA PHE A 193 32.65 12.70 2.20
C PHE A 193 31.34 11.95 2.48
N TYR A 194 30.46 11.87 1.48
CA TYR A 194 29.18 11.18 1.59
C TYR A 194 29.37 9.70 1.89
N ARG A 195 30.15 9.03 1.04
CA ARG A 195 30.33 7.58 1.07
C ARG A 195 31.11 7.08 2.28
N HIS A 196 32.10 7.84 2.73
CA HIS A 196 33.01 7.40 3.81
C HIS A 196 32.73 8.06 5.16
N THR A 197 31.98 9.17 5.19
CA THR A 197 31.69 9.90 6.45
C THR A 197 30.21 9.90 6.79
N LEU A 198 29.32 10.23 5.85
CA LEU A 198 27.89 10.34 6.16
C LEU A 198 27.19 8.98 6.18
N ALA A 199 27.24 8.22 5.09
CA ALA A 199 26.52 6.97 4.95
C ALA A 199 26.83 5.93 6.05
N PRO A 200 28.11 5.70 6.46
CA PRO A 200 28.40 4.75 7.54
C PRO A 200 27.90 5.20 8.92
N ASN A 201 27.63 6.50 9.09
CA ASN A 201 27.26 7.10 10.37
C ASN A 201 25.80 7.63 10.39
N VAL A 202 24.98 7.30 9.38
CA VAL A 202 23.58 7.77 9.26
C VAL A 202 22.78 7.52 10.53
N ILE A 203 22.92 6.34 11.13
CA ILE A 203 22.22 5.97 12.36
C ILE A 203 22.58 6.88 13.55
N HIS A 204 23.84 7.30 13.64
CA HIS A 204 24.32 8.16 14.72
C HIS A 204 23.80 9.58 14.55
N PHE A 205 23.74 10.07 13.31
CA PHE A 205 23.19 11.39 13.03
C PHE A 205 21.68 11.47 13.25
N LEU A 206 20.93 10.44 12.86
CA LEU A 206 19.50 10.34 13.15
C LEU A 206 19.24 10.36 14.66
N ARG A 207 19.96 9.53 15.42
CA ARG A 207 19.89 9.54 16.89
C ARG A 207 20.24 10.91 17.48
N MET A 208 21.23 11.61 16.93
CA MET A 208 21.60 12.95 17.37
C MET A 208 20.48 13.97 17.08
N LYS A 209 19.81 13.89 15.92
CA LYS A 209 18.64 14.72 15.57
C LYS A 209 17.53 14.53 16.62
N GLU A 210 17.18 13.29 16.93
CA GLU A 210 16.15 12.94 17.92
C GLU A 210 16.51 13.45 19.33
N GLN A 211 17.77 13.29 19.75
CA GLN A 211 18.26 13.79 21.04
C GLN A 211 18.18 15.31 21.13
N ILE A 212 18.52 16.02 20.06
CA ILE A 212 18.40 17.48 19.99
C ILE A 212 16.92 17.88 20.05
N GLN A 213 16.05 17.28 19.24
CA GLN A 213 14.61 17.57 19.27
C GLN A 213 14.01 17.33 20.67
N THR A 214 14.40 16.24 21.32
CA THR A 214 13.97 15.90 22.68
C THR A 214 14.47 16.93 23.69
N ALA A 215 15.74 17.32 23.63
CA ALA A 215 16.34 18.30 24.54
C ALA A 215 15.71 19.70 24.43
N PHE A 216 15.16 20.03 23.27
CA PHE A 216 14.46 21.30 23.02
C PHE A 216 12.94 21.20 23.09
N GLU A 217 12.38 20.05 23.51
CA GLU A 217 10.93 19.81 23.56
C GLU A 217 10.22 20.02 22.22
N LEU A 218 10.94 19.88 21.09
CA LEU A 218 10.43 20.05 19.73
C LEU A 218 9.71 18.79 19.23
N LYS A 219 9.05 18.04 20.11
CA LYS A 219 8.35 16.82 19.70
C LYS A 219 7.29 17.16 18.65
N PRO A 220 7.22 16.43 17.52
CA PRO A 220 6.19 16.62 16.53
C PRO A 220 4.81 16.60 17.20
N ARG A 221 3.94 17.54 16.84
CA ARG A 221 2.55 17.50 17.30
C ARG A 221 1.88 16.31 16.64
N GLY A 222 1.70 15.24 17.41
CA GLY A 222 0.97 14.07 16.93
C GLY A 222 -0.41 14.47 16.41
N LYS A 223 -0.73 14.05 15.19
CA LYS A 223 -2.09 14.12 14.66
C LYS A 223 -2.94 13.11 15.43
N THR A 224 -3.49 13.50 16.57
CA THR A 224 -4.37 12.62 17.35
C THR A 224 -5.63 12.28 16.55
N HIS A 225 -5.70 11.05 16.05
CA HIS A 225 -6.84 10.50 15.30
C HIS A 225 -8.08 10.17 16.18
N GLY A 226 -8.32 10.93 17.26
CA GLY A 226 -9.39 10.65 18.23
C GLY A 226 -10.82 10.73 17.64
N GLN A 227 -10.99 11.36 16.48
CA GLN A 227 -12.30 11.54 15.85
C GLN A 227 -12.95 10.23 15.43
N LEU A 228 -12.17 9.24 14.95
CA LEU A 228 -12.72 7.96 14.48
C LEU A 228 -13.26 7.11 15.64
N LEU A 229 -12.51 7.02 16.74
CA LEU A 229 -12.94 6.30 17.94
C LEU A 229 -14.19 6.93 18.57
N ARG A 230 -14.27 8.25 18.54
CA ARG A 230 -15.46 8.98 19.00
C ARG A 230 -16.68 8.63 18.15
N MET A 231 -16.56 8.66 16.82
CA MET A 231 -17.65 8.26 15.92
C MET A 231 -18.07 6.81 16.14
N HIS A 232 -17.10 5.91 16.31
CA HIS A 232 -17.36 4.49 16.57
C HIS A 232 -18.24 4.26 17.82
N LYS A 233 -17.93 5.01 18.89
CA LYS A 233 -18.70 4.99 20.14
C LYS A 233 -20.07 5.65 20.00
N GLU A 234 -20.15 6.84 19.40
CA GLU A 234 -21.38 7.61 19.24
C GLU A 234 -22.41 6.89 18.35
N ASP A 235 -21.95 6.28 17.26
CA ASP A 235 -22.82 5.58 16.31
C ASP A 235 -23.13 4.13 16.73
N GLU A 236 -22.55 3.66 17.85
CA GLU A 236 -22.60 2.27 18.35
C GLU A 236 -22.37 1.29 17.19
N LEU A 237 -21.26 1.47 16.45
CA LEU A 237 -20.98 0.65 15.28
C LEU A 237 -20.98 -0.84 15.63
N HIS A 238 -20.38 -1.18 16.77
CA HIS A 238 -20.28 -2.52 17.36
C HIS A 238 -21.61 -3.19 17.76
N LEU A 239 -22.76 -2.51 17.68
CA LEU A 239 -24.08 -3.09 17.99
C LEU A 239 -24.92 -3.27 16.73
N LEU A 240 -25.65 -4.39 16.66
CA LEU A 240 -26.58 -4.66 15.56
C LEU A 240 -27.77 -3.69 15.60
N ARG A 241 -27.88 -2.83 14.58
CA ARG A 241 -28.99 -1.90 14.35
C ARG A 241 -29.70 -2.25 13.03
N PRO A 242 -30.88 -2.90 13.07
CA PRO A 242 -31.61 -3.30 11.88
C PRO A 242 -31.93 -2.13 10.94
N GLY A 243 -31.67 -2.31 9.64
CA GLY A 243 -31.89 -1.31 8.59
C GLY A 243 -30.80 -0.25 8.46
N ARG A 244 -29.73 -0.29 9.26
CA ARG A 244 -28.64 0.71 9.18
C ARG A 244 -27.79 0.49 7.93
N THR A 245 -27.68 1.52 7.09
CA THR A 245 -26.81 1.55 5.90
C THR A 245 -26.35 2.98 5.62
N TYR A 246 -25.10 3.15 5.18
CA TYR A 246 -24.53 4.44 4.74
C TYR A 246 -24.24 4.47 3.23
N GLY A 247 -24.84 3.56 2.45
CA GLY A 247 -24.68 3.51 0.99
C GLY A 247 -23.32 2.97 0.53
N HIS A 248 -22.62 2.22 1.40
CA HIS A 248 -21.40 1.50 1.08
C HIS A 248 -21.51 0.05 1.54
N ALA A 249 -21.08 -0.88 0.70
CA ALA A 249 -20.88 -2.28 1.07
C ALA A 249 -19.41 -2.63 0.84
N ALA A 250 -18.71 -2.96 1.93
CA ALA A 250 -17.34 -3.43 1.87
C ALA A 250 -17.29 -4.78 1.16
N VAL A 251 -16.20 -5.00 0.42
CA VAL A 251 -15.94 -6.26 -0.28
C VAL A 251 -15.17 -7.16 0.69
N ASN A 252 -15.59 -8.40 0.84
CA ASN A 252 -14.81 -9.41 1.55
C ASN A 252 -13.66 -9.87 0.64
N PHE A 253 -12.54 -9.16 0.68
CA PHE A 253 -11.39 -9.41 -0.17
C PHE A 253 -10.77 -10.80 0.05
N PHE A 254 -10.79 -11.32 1.28
CA PHE A 254 -10.30 -12.68 1.54
C PHE A 254 -11.09 -13.74 0.76
N GLU A 255 -12.42 -13.71 0.85
CA GLU A 255 -13.29 -14.68 0.17
C GLU A 255 -13.26 -14.52 -1.36
N GLU A 256 -13.28 -13.27 -1.85
CA GLU A 256 -13.16 -12.98 -3.27
C GLU A 256 -11.79 -13.44 -3.82
N GLY A 257 -10.72 -13.26 -3.04
CA GLY A 257 -9.39 -13.73 -3.42
C GLY A 257 -9.27 -15.24 -3.44
N TYR A 258 -9.84 -15.93 -2.45
CA TYR A 258 -9.96 -17.39 -2.47
C TYR A 258 -10.72 -17.88 -3.72
N ALA A 259 -11.86 -17.24 -4.05
CA ALA A 259 -12.62 -17.56 -5.24
C ALA A 259 -11.80 -17.34 -6.53
N ARG A 260 -11.09 -16.22 -6.65
CA ARG A 260 -10.24 -15.92 -7.82
C ARG A 260 -9.08 -16.90 -7.98
N LEU A 261 -8.42 -17.25 -6.87
CA LEU A 261 -7.32 -18.23 -6.88
C LEU A 261 -7.82 -19.60 -7.36
N THR A 262 -8.97 -20.04 -6.87
CA THR A 262 -9.58 -21.33 -7.25
C THR A 262 -10.18 -21.33 -8.67
N GLN A 263 -10.68 -20.19 -9.16
CA GLN A 263 -11.30 -20.06 -10.50
C GLN A 263 -10.32 -20.13 -11.68
N GLY A 264 -9.02 -20.21 -11.45
CA GLY A 264 -8.03 -20.41 -12.51
C GLY A 264 -6.77 -19.59 -12.36
N ARG A 265 -6.74 -18.56 -11.50
CA ARG A 265 -5.53 -17.76 -11.30
C ARG A 265 -4.37 -18.60 -10.78
N MET A 266 -4.63 -19.57 -9.91
CA MET A 266 -3.60 -20.51 -9.45
C MET A 266 -3.04 -21.36 -10.60
N LYS A 267 -3.89 -21.73 -11.56
CA LYS A 267 -3.47 -22.47 -12.76
C LYS A 267 -2.57 -21.61 -13.64
N THR A 268 -2.96 -20.36 -13.89
CA THR A 268 -2.15 -19.39 -14.64
C THR A 268 -0.79 -19.19 -13.99
N PHE A 269 -0.78 -18.93 -12.67
CA PHE A 269 0.44 -18.77 -11.89
C PHE A 269 1.34 -20.01 -12.02
N THR A 270 0.78 -21.21 -11.82
CA THR A 270 1.55 -22.47 -11.94
C THR A 270 2.14 -22.60 -13.35
N THR A 271 1.36 -22.34 -14.40
CA THR A 271 1.84 -22.42 -15.80
C THR A 271 2.99 -21.43 -16.05
N GLN A 272 2.87 -20.19 -15.57
CA GLN A 272 3.91 -19.17 -15.70
C GLN A 272 5.19 -19.57 -14.94
N SER A 273 5.06 -19.98 -13.67
CA SER A 273 6.22 -20.37 -12.85
C SER A 273 6.91 -21.63 -13.38
N THR A 274 6.17 -22.62 -13.89
CA THR A 274 6.77 -23.83 -14.48
C THR A 274 7.48 -23.55 -15.80
N ALA A 275 6.94 -22.63 -16.62
CA ALA A 275 7.61 -22.25 -17.88
C ALA A 275 8.99 -21.63 -17.63
N TYR A 276 9.14 -20.85 -16.55
CA TYR A 276 10.44 -20.31 -16.14
C TYR A 276 11.40 -21.41 -15.67
N ALA A 277 10.90 -22.39 -14.92
CA ALA A 277 11.71 -23.52 -14.46
C ALA A 277 12.25 -24.35 -15.63
N ASP A 278 11.45 -24.59 -16.66
CA ASP A 278 11.88 -25.31 -17.88
C ASP A 278 13.03 -24.56 -18.58
N ILE A 279 12.94 -23.24 -18.70
CA ILE A 279 14.01 -22.40 -19.27
C ILE A 279 15.30 -22.51 -18.44
N MET A 280 15.19 -22.50 -17.11
CA MET A 280 16.36 -22.61 -16.23
C MET A 280 17.05 -23.97 -16.33
N VAL A 281 16.28 -25.06 -16.52
CA VAL A 281 16.85 -26.39 -16.76
C VAL A 281 17.66 -26.42 -18.05
N ASP A 282 17.17 -25.76 -19.11
CA ASP A 282 17.89 -25.67 -20.39
C ASP A 282 19.20 -24.88 -20.25
N VAL A 283 19.22 -23.79 -19.46
CA VAL A 283 20.42 -22.97 -19.21
C VAL A 283 21.49 -23.71 -18.39
N VAL A 284 21.08 -24.47 -17.38
CA VAL A 284 22.02 -25.15 -16.46
C VAL A 284 22.67 -26.38 -17.07
N ASN A 285 22.11 -26.94 -18.15
CA ASN A 285 22.60 -28.14 -18.79
C ASN A 285 23.21 -27.85 -20.18
N PRO A 286 24.41 -27.21 -20.24
CA PRO A 286 25.02 -26.78 -21.50
C PRO A 286 25.39 -27.94 -22.43
N GLU A 287 25.38 -29.19 -21.96
CA GLU A 287 25.57 -30.37 -22.82
C GLU A 287 24.41 -30.59 -23.81
N ASN A 288 23.23 -30.01 -23.55
CA ASN A 288 22.12 -29.98 -24.51
C ASN A 288 22.20 -28.81 -25.50
N ILE A 289 23.01 -27.79 -25.22
CA ILE A 289 23.17 -26.61 -26.08
C ILE A 289 24.31 -26.91 -27.07
N SER A 290 24.00 -27.74 -28.06
CA SER A 290 24.95 -27.98 -29.15
C SER A 290 24.84 -26.86 -30.20
N ASN A 291 25.94 -26.09 -30.32
CA ASN A 291 26.31 -25.17 -31.40
C ASN A 291 25.85 -23.71 -31.30
N GLU A 292 26.81 -22.84 -31.64
CA GLU A 292 26.90 -21.37 -31.68
C GLU A 292 25.74 -20.61 -32.37
N MET A 293 24.70 -21.30 -32.85
CA MET A 293 23.53 -20.69 -33.49
C MET A 293 22.42 -20.34 -32.48
N GLU A 294 22.49 -20.85 -31.24
CA GLU A 294 21.42 -20.71 -30.24
C GLU A 294 21.58 -19.51 -29.29
N GLU A 295 22.76 -18.92 -29.13
CA GLU A 295 22.93 -17.76 -28.23
C GLU A 295 22.14 -16.53 -28.72
N ALA A 296 22.09 -16.31 -30.03
CA ALA A 296 21.26 -15.28 -30.64
C ALA A 296 19.75 -15.60 -30.55
N ALA A 297 19.38 -16.88 -30.66
CA ALA A 297 17.98 -17.31 -30.49
C ALA A 297 17.51 -17.19 -29.04
N PHE A 298 18.41 -17.46 -28.08
CA PHE A 298 18.16 -17.31 -26.65
C PHE A 298 17.99 -15.85 -26.26
N GLN A 299 18.88 -14.96 -26.72
CA GLN A 299 18.73 -13.51 -26.50
C GLN A 299 17.40 -13.00 -27.09
N GLN A 300 17.02 -13.46 -28.28
CA GLN A 300 15.77 -13.08 -28.92
C GLN A 300 14.53 -13.64 -28.18
N ALA A 301 14.60 -14.84 -27.62
CA ALA A 301 13.52 -15.42 -26.81
C ALA A 301 13.37 -14.70 -25.46
N LEU A 302 14.48 -14.32 -24.82
CA LEU A 302 14.49 -13.56 -23.58
C LEU A 302 13.92 -12.15 -23.77
N GLU A 303 14.34 -11.44 -24.83
CA GLU A 303 13.79 -10.13 -25.20
C GLU A 303 12.27 -10.22 -25.43
N LYS A 304 11.81 -11.26 -26.14
CA LYS A 304 10.38 -11.45 -26.40
C LYS A 304 9.58 -11.71 -25.13
N LEU A 305 10.11 -12.49 -24.18
CA LEU A 305 9.45 -12.73 -22.89
C LEU A 305 9.38 -11.46 -22.04
N ILE A 306 10.44 -10.64 -22.04
CA ILE A 306 10.45 -9.33 -21.37
C ILE A 306 9.40 -8.41 -22.01
N GLU A 307 9.31 -8.41 -23.34
CA GLU A 307 8.32 -7.62 -24.07
C GLU A 307 6.88 -8.08 -23.77
N GLU A 308 6.63 -9.38 -23.70
CA GLU A 308 5.31 -9.94 -23.37
C GLU A 308 4.93 -9.66 -21.90
N ALA A 309 5.86 -9.81 -20.95
CA ALA A 309 5.62 -9.46 -19.55
C ALA A 309 5.31 -7.97 -19.35
N ASN A 310 6.04 -7.09 -20.04
CA ASN A 310 5.76 -5.64 -20.03
C ASN A 310 4.43 -5.31 -20.71
N LYS A 311 4.01 -6.08 -21.72
CA LYS A 311 2.73 -5.89 -22.43
C LYS A 311 1.52 -6.42 -21.64
N GLU A 312 1.71 -7.42 -20.79
CA GLU A 312 0.69 -7.84 -19.82
C GLU A 312 0.62 -6.85 -18.64
N SER A 313 1.77 -6.32 -18.19
CA SER A 313 1.80 -5.23 -17.21
C SER A 313 1.13 -3.95 -17.70
N SER A 314 1.16 -3.65 -19.01
CA SER A 314 0.52 -2.45 -19.58
C SER A 314 -0.96 -2.63 -19.92
N LYS A 315 -1.44 -3.88 -20.08
CA LYS A 315 -2.87 -4.14 -20.37
C LYS A 315 -3.80 -3.92 -19.19
N ASP A 316 -3.27 -3.93 -17.96
CA ASP A 316 -4.03 -3.58 -16.75
C ASP A 316 -3.73 -2.14 -16.26
N SER A 317 -2.88 -1.37 -16.97
CA SER A 317 -2.52 0.01 -16.62
C SER A 317 -3.10 1.08 -17.56
N ASP A 318 -4.11 0.76 -18.39
CA ASP A 318 -4.87 1.76 -19.17
C ASP A 318 -5.85 2.61 -18.30
N SER A 319 -5.48 2.77 -17.03
CA SER A 319 -5.73 3.95 -16.21
C SER A 319 -4.35 4.49 -15.79
N ASP A 320 -3.70 5.36 -16.58
CA ASP A 320 -3.24 6.72 -16.15
C ASP A 320 -2.27 7.31 -17.19
N SER A 321 -2.67 8.39 -17.89
CA SER A 321 -2.13 9.77 -17.80
C SER A 321 -0.68 9.91 -18.27
N GLU A 322 -0.49 10.27 -19.54
CA GLU A 322 0.81 10.63 -20.09
C GLU A 322 1.14 12.11 -19.84
N ILE A 323 2.28 12.33 -19.17
CA ILE A 323 3.08 13.55 -19.21
C ILE A 323 4.13 13.30 -20.29
N GLU A 324 4.09 14.08 -21.37
CA GLU A 324 5.12 14.08 -22.40
C GLU A 324 6.22 15.09 -22.04
N SER A 325 7.47 14.61 -22.08
CA SER A 325 8.69 15.40 -22.17
C SER A 325 9.24 15.31 -23.59
N GLU A 326 9.20 16.42 -24.34
CA GLU A 326 9.89 16.53 -25.63
C GLU A 326 11.34 16.99 -25.44
N ALA A 327 12.25 16.31 -26.14
CA ALA A 327 13.61 16.75 -26.36
C ALA A 327 13.65 17.71 -27.58
N GLY A 328 14.14 18.93 -27.34
CA GLY A 328 14.45 19.91 -28.38
C GLY A 328 15.86 20.46 -28.19
N ASP A 329 16.72 20.20 -29.17
CA ASP A 329 18.10 20.67 -29.31
C ASP A 329 18.12 22.17 -29.68
N GLY A 330 18.84 23.01 -28.93
CA GLY A 330 18.87 24.46 -29.15
C GLY A 330 19.68 25.30 -28.14
N ASP A 331 21.00 25.27 -28.28
CA ASP A 331 22.01 26.35 -28.09
C ASP A 331 21.76 27.52 -27.07
N VAL A 332 22.50 27.44 -25.96
CA VAL A 332 23.19 28.47 -25.11
C VAL A 332 22.60 29.89 -24.95
N GLY A 333 22.12 30.18 -23.73
CA GLY A 333 21.99 31.54 -23.19
C GLY A 333 21.48 31.57 -21.74
N ILE A 334 22.40 31.54 -20.77
CA ILE A 334 22.08 31.64 -19.33
C ILE A 334 21.60 33.06 -19.02
N HIS A 335 20.29 33.24 -18.81
CA HIS A 335 19.73 34.42 -18.16
C HIS A 335 18.88 34.00 -16.97
N GLY A 336 19.28 34.48 -15.80
CA GLY A 336 18.64 34.22 -14.51
C GLY A 336 17.18 34.70 -14.50
N MET A 337 16.32 33.83 -14.01
CA MET A 337 14.90 34.09 -13.79
C MET A 337 14.70 34.24 -12.28
N GLU A 338 14.63 35.50 -11.83
CA GLU A 338 14.15 35.88 -10.51
C GLU A 338 12.66 35.51 -10.42
N TYR A 339 12.32 34.62 -9.48
CA TYR A 339 10.93 34.46 -9.04
C TYR A 339 10.65 35.54 -7.99
N SER A 340 9.76 36.45 -8.36
CA SER A 340 9.16 37.41 -7.44
C SER A 340 8.14 36.68 -6.56
N ASP A 341 8.43 36.65 -5.25
CA ASP A 341 7.50 36.34 -4.18
C ASP A 341 6.29 37.28 -4.25
N ASP A 342 5.07 36.73 -4.28
CA ASP A 342 3.85 37.47 -3.93
C ASP A 342 2.80 36.53 -3.29
N ASP A 343 2.64 36.75 -1.98
CA ASP A 343 1.48 36.52 -1.10
C ASP A 343 0.92 35.11 -0.76
N SER A 344 1.19 34.75 0.51
CA SER A 344 0.26 34.26 1.54
C SER A 344 -0.51 32.94 1.35
N ASP A 345 0.03 31.85 1.90
CA ASP A 345 -0.45 31.21 3.14
C ASP A 345 0.42 29.96 3.40
N THR A 346 1.24 30.01 4.44
CA THR A 346 2.19 28.93 4.79
C THR A 346 1.46 27.81 5.53
N ASP A 347 0.89 26.87 4.78
CA ASP A 347 0.65 25.52 5.28
C ASP A 347 2.00 24.80 5.35
N SER A 348 2.53 24.69 6.57
CA SER A 348 3.74 23.92 6.86
C SER A 348 3.51 22.45 6.53
N GLU A 349 4.23 21.92 5.55
CA GLU A 349 4.31 20.50 5.26
C GLU A 349 4.86 19.77 6.50
N ASP A 350 4.03 18.89 7.03
CA ASP A 350 4.20 18.20 8.30
C ASP A 350 5.15 17.00 8.08
N GLU A 351 6.37 17.08 8.63
CA GLU A 351 7.36 15.99 8.67
C GLU A 351 6.75 14.77 9.36
N THR A 352 6.33 13.78 8.59
CA THR A 352 6.06 12.44 9.10
C THR A 352 7.40 11.77 9.45
N ASP A 353 7.72 11.72 10.74
CA ASP A 353 8.84 10.96 11.30
C ASP A 353 8.63 9.45 11.09
N PRO A 354 9.49 8.76 10.32
CA PRO A 354 9.40 7.31 10.13
C PRO A 354 9.75 6.50 11.39
N PHE A 355 10.36 7.11 12.42
CA PHE A 355 10.79 6.42 13.64
C PHE A 355 9.89 6.66 14.85
N GLY A 356 8.72 7.25 14.65
CA GLY A 356 7.76 7.56 15.71
C GLY A 356 7.44 6.34 16.59
N THR A 357 8.12 6.23 17.73
CA THR A 357 7.80 5.32 18.81
C THR A 357 6.48 5.79 19.40
N GLY A 358 5.38 5.25 18.88
CA GLY A 358 4.04 5.42 19.43
C GLY A 358 3.91 4.72 20.79
N GLU A 359 4.50 5.30 21.82
CA GLU A 359 4.07 5.14 23.20
C GLU A 359 3.58 6.50 23.70
N THR A 360 2.33 6.80 23.35
CA THR A 360 1.58 7.85 24.02
C THR A 360 1.12 7.28 25.36
N LEU A 361 1.91 7.52 26.41
CA LEU A 361 1.47 7.34 27.79
C LEU A 361 0.19 8.15 27.99
N GLN A 362 -0.91 7.43 28.13
CA GLN A 362 -2.22 7.97 28.41
C GLN A 362 -2.23 8.39 29.89
N GLU A 363 -1.88 9.65 30.18
CA GLU A 363 -2.25 10.27 31.46
C GLU A 363 -3.78 10.35 31.50
N MET A 364 -4.40 9.29 32.04
CA MET A 364 -5.78 9.30 32.47
C MET A 364 -5.87 10.11 33.76
N ASP A 365 -6.24 11.38 33.62
CA ASP A 365 -6.80 12.18 34.71
C ASP A 365 -8.04 11.47 35.26
N SER A 366 -7.84 10.68 36.32
CA SER A 366 -8.88 9.94 37.03
C SER A 366 -9.11 10.61 38.39
N ASP A 367 -9.99 11.61 38.40
CA ASP A 367 -10.66 12.09 39.61
C ASP A 367 -11.91 11.23 39.84
N ASP A 368 -11.73 10.01 40.35
CA ASP A 368 -12.77 9.30 41.11
C ASP A 368 -12.14 8.23 42.01
N GLY A 369 -12.41 8.34 43.30
CA GLY A 369 -11.80 7.52 44.34
C GLY A 369 -12.36 6.09 44.36
N GLY A 370 -11.46 5.10 44.37
CA GLY A 370 -11.80 3.71 44.61
C GLY A 370 -10.54 2.90 44.91
N GLU A 371 -10.47 2.40 46.14
CA GLU A 371 -9.35 1.73 46.78
C GLU A 371 -8.87 0.43 46.12
N GLU A 372 -7.58 0.16 46.31
CA GLU A 372 -6.87 -1.13 46.30
C GLU A 372 -7.04 -2.03 45.05
N LEU A 373 -5.99 -2.10 44.22
CA LEU A 373 -5.30 -3.36 43.86
C LEU A 373 -4.06 -3.12 42.98
N SER A 374 -2.97 -3.78 43.41
CA SER A 374 -1.75 -4.20 42.69
C SER A 374 -0.76 -3.14 42.17
N GLU A 375 0.23 -2.84 43.04
CA GLU A 375 1.64 -2.70 42.68
C GLU A 375 2.13 -3.95 41.92
N PHE A 376 2.49 -3.79 40.64
CA PHE A 376 3.47 -4.65 39.97
C PHE A 376 3.97 -3.95 38.68
N GLU A 377 5.29 -3.82 38.55
CA GLU A 377 6.07 -3.46 37.34
C GLU A 377 6.19 -1.97 36.93
N GLU A 378 6.85 -1.15 37.77
CA GLU A 378 7.46 0.15 37.34
C GLU A 378 8.99 0.23 37.55
N GLU A 379 9.67 -0.86 37.95
CA GLU A 379 11.13 -0.88 38.13
C GLU A 379 11.83 -1.64 36.99
N GLU A 380 11.94 -1.08 35.78
CA GLU A 380 12.94 -1.60 34.82
C GLU A 380 13.39 -0.60 33.72
N MET A 381 13.23 0.72 33.93
CA MET A 381 13.62 1.73 32.93
C MET A 381 14.78 2.67 33.34
N ASP A 382 15.33 2.52 34.55
CA ASP A 382 16.42 3.39 35.07
C ASP A 382 17.83 2.76 35.06
N ASP A 383 17.98 1.48 34.68
CA ASP A 383 19.28 0.77 34.80
C ASP A 383 20.23 0.91 33.59
N PHE A 384 19.82 1.61 32.52
CA PHE A 384 20.65 1.70 31.30
C PHE A 384 21.65 2.87 31.27
N VAL A 385 21.62 3.78 32.26
CA VAL A 385 22.54 4.94 32.31
C VAL A 385 23.79 4.69 33.18
N GLN A 386 23.87 3.60 33.94
CA GLN A 386 25.01 3.35 34.85
C GLN A 386 26.07 2.34 34.36
N THR A 387 25.86 1.63 33.24
CA THR A 387 26.76 0.52 32.85
C THR A 387 27.77 0.85 31.75
N VAL A 388 27.91 2.10 31.30
CA VAL A 388 28.90 2.50 30.27
C VAL A 388 30.17 3.16 30.84
N GLU A 389 30.32 3.26 32.17
CA GLU A 389 31.57 3.77 32.81
C GLU A 389 32.49 2.68 33.37
N GLN A 390 32.23 1.40 33.11
CA GLN A 390 33.14 0.32 33.48
C GLN A 390 33.21 -0.76 32.41
N ASP A 391 33.89 -0.46 31.31
CA ASP A 391 34.74 -1.43 30.57
C ASP A 391 35.74 -0.71 29.65
#